data_AF-A0A931UXC7-F1
#
_entry.id   AF-A0A931UXC7-F1
#
_cell.length_a   1.000
_cell.length_b   1.000
_cell.length_c   1.000
_cell.angle_alpha   90.00
_cell.angle_beta   90.00
_cell.angle_gamma   90.00
#
_symmetry.space_group_name_H-M   'P 1'
#
loop_
_entity.id
_entity.type
_entity.pdbx_description
1 polymer ?
#
loop_
_entity_poly.entity_id
_entity_poly.type
_entity_poly.pdbx_seq_one_letter_code
_entity_poly.pdbx_strand_id
1 'polypeptide(L)'
;MASVPPRRLSVRPPTPELERDRVVLRWAAVIDKIDYLSMLRLPKTPAGPSDADVRRAYRTFARAFHPDHFRAASQEVRDAAAKVFSAGAEAYGVLSEPLLRVRYLKALAGGQARPRLEDLEKATREDARAAAQPAAALAKTPGAKAHGERADKMIELGELAYAKAALEQAVHAEPGNAGLAAKLAAVEARLYAPRRGGRR
;
A
#
# COMPACT_ATOMS: atom_id res chain seq x y z
N MET A 1 2.09 -72.14 9.55
CA MET A 1 2.44 -70.87 8.88
C MET A 1 1.82 -69.74 9.71
N ALA A 2 2.63 -69.01 10.49
CA ALA A 2 2.13 -67.93 11.34
C ALA A 2 2.03 -66.63 10.52
N SER A 3 0.82 -66.09 10.39
CA SER A 3 0.54 -64.82 9.73
C SER A 3 0.99 -63.66 10.62
N VAL A 4 2.01 -62.93 10.19
CA VAL A 4 2.48 -61.70 10.86
C VAL A 4 1.54 -60.56 10.44
N PRO A 5 0.87 -59.88 11.39
CA PRO A 5 -0.01 -58.78 11.03
C PRO A 5 0.80 -57.57 10.53
N PRO A 6 0.27 -56.76 9.60
CA PRO A 6 0.98 -55.60 9.09
C PRO A 6 1.16 -54.57 10.21
N ARG A 7 2.42 -54.19 10.46
CA ARG A 7 2.77 -53.07 11.34
C ARG A 7 2.13 -51.80 10.77
N ARG A 8 1.11 -51.27 11.46
CA ARG A 8 0.67 -49.89 11.25
C ARG A 8 1.85 -48.99 11.64
N LEU A 9 2.47 -48.36 10.65
CA LEU A 9 3.40 -47.26 10.89
C LEU A 9 2.62 -46.14 11.57
N SER A 10 2.87 -45.90 12.87
CA SER A 10 2.36 -44.71 13.51
C SER A 10 3.11 -43.53 12.92
N VAL A 11 2.42 -42.75 12.08
CA VAL A 11 2.95 -41.46 11.64
C VAL A 11 2.92 -40.56 12.87
N ARG A 12 4.07 -40.44 13.54
CA ARG A 12 4.25 -39.51 14.66
C ARG A 12 3.89 -38.11 14.14
N PRO A 13 3.01 -37.35 14.82
CA PRO A 13 2.67 -36.02 14.38
C PRO A 13 3.94 -35.17 14.28
N PRO A 14 4.07 -34.34 13.23
CA PRO A 14 5.23 -33.48 13.06
C PRO A 14 5.39 -32.54 14.26
N THR A 15 6.63 -32.26 14.63
CA THR A 15 6.89 -31.32 15.72
C THR A 15 6.49 -29.90 15.32
N PRO A 16 6.17 -29.01 16.29
CA PRO A 16 5.81 -27.62 16.00
C PRO A 16 6.84 -26.88 15.13
N GLU A 17 8.12 -27.20 15.27
CA GLU A 17 9.21 -26.62 14.47
C GLU A 17 9.13 -27.03 13.00
N LEU A 18 8.91 -28.33 12.73
CA LEU A 18 8.78 -28.85 11.37
C LEU A 18 7.56 -28.25 10.64
N GLU A 19 6.45 -28.05 11.36
CA GLU A 19 5.28 -27.39 10.79
C GLU A 19 5.54 -25.92 10.47
N ARG A 20 6.25 -25.20 11.34
CA ARG A 20 6.64 -23.81 11.09
C ARG A 20 7.55 -23.69 9.86
N ASP A 21 8.54 -24.57 9.72
CA ASP A 21 9.46 -24.58 8.59
C ASP A 21 8.70 -24.85 7.27
N ARG A 22 7.78 -25.81 7.28
CA ARG A 22 6.88 -26.08 6.13
C ARG A 22 6.02 -24.88 5.76
N VAL A 23 5.51 -24.15 6.75
CA VAL A 23 4.72 -22.92 6.49
C VAL A 23 5.57 -21.88 5.78
N VAL A 24 6.80 -21.64 6.23
CA VAL A 24 7.71 -20.67 5.60
C VAL A 24 8.02 -21.04 4.16
N LEU A 25 8.36 -22.30 3.89
CA LEU A 25 8.65 -22.76 2.52
C LEU A 25 7.46 -22.56 1.58
N ARG A 26 6.24 -22.87 2.05
CA ARG A 26 5.01 -22.62 1.27
C ARG A 26 4.80 -21.14 0.99
N TRP A 27 5.05 -20.27 1.98
CA TRP A 27 4.97 -18.82 1.78
C TRP A 27 6.01 -18.34 0.77
N ALA A 28 7.27 -18.76 0.88
CA ALA A 28 8.35 -18.35 -0.02
C ALA A 28 8.09 -18.72 -1.49
N ALA A 29 7.34 -19.80 -1.75
CA ALA A 29 6.94 -20.23 -3.08
C ALA A 29 5.88 -19.32 -3.75
N VAL A 30 5.07 -18.61 -2.96
CA VAL A 30 3.97 -17.78 -3.46
C VAL A 30 4.13 -16.28 -3.17
N ILE A 31 5.11 -15.90 -2.33
CA ILE A 31 5.25 -14.54 -1.79
C ILE A 31 5.35 -13.46 -2.87
N ASP A 32 5.99 -13.76 -4.01
CA ASP A 32 6.17 -12.79 -5.09
C ASP A 32 4.90 -12.60 -5.94
N LYS A 33 3.92 -13.48 -5.79
CA LYS A 33 2.66 -13.47 -6.57
C LYS A 33 1.49 -12.85 -5.80
N ILE A 34 1.67 -12.59 -4.51
CA ILE A 34 0.62 -12.01 -3.66
C ILE A 34 0.80 -10.52 -3.49
N ASP A 35 -0.30 -9.79 -3.40
CA ASP A 35 -0.31 -8.36 -3.12
C ASP A 35 -0.04 -8.06 -1.63
N TYR A 36 0.38 -6.83 -1.33
CA TYR A 36 0.72 -6.39 0.03
C TYR A 36 -0.43 -6.50 1.04
N LEU A 37 -1.68 -6.28 0.64
CA LEU A 37 -2.82 -6.44 1.54
C LEU A 37 -3.00 -7.92 1.92
N SER A 38 -2.98 -8.82 0.94
CA SER A 38 -3.06 -10.27 1.18
C SER A 38 -1.89 -10.78 2.02
N MET A 39 -0.68 -10.27 1.77
CA MET A 39 0.53 -10.63 2.51
C MET A 39 0.40 -10.32 4.01
N LEU A 40 -0.12 -9.14 4.35
CA LEU A 40 -0.39 -8.72 5.72
C LEU A 40 -1.79 -9.15 6.23
N ARG A 41 -2.56 -9.91 5.44
CA ARG A 41 -3.92 -10.35 5.76
C ARG A 41 -4.87 -9.19 6.10
N LEU A 42 -4.72 -8.09 5.38
CA LEU A 42 -5.57 -6.91 5.47
C LEU A 42 -6.74 -7.01 4.48
N PRO A 43 -7.91 -6.46 4.81
CA PRO A 43 -9.06 -6.47 3.93
C PRO A 43 -8.82 -5.55 2.72
N LYS A 44 -9.31 -5.97 1.55
CA LYS A 44 -9.25 -5.22 0.29
C LYS A 44 -10.48 -4.31 0.15
N THR A 45 -10.60 -3.32 1.02
CA THR A 45 -11.69 -2.34 0.94
C THR A 45 -11.31 -1.16 0.04
N PRO A 46 -12.29 -0.47 -0.57
CA PRO A 46 -12.02 0.74 -1.36
C PRO A 46 -11.32 1.85 -0.56
N ALA A 47 -11.63 1.97 0.74
CA ALA A 47 -11.00 2.94 1.64
C ALA A 47 -9.56 2.54 2.05
N GLY A 48 -9.18 1.28 1.86
CA GLY A 48 -7.91 0.74 2.36
C GLY A 48 -7.86 0.56 3.87
N PRO A 49 -6.73 0.03 4.40
CA PRO A 49 -6.53 -0.18 5.83
C PRO A 49 -6.10 1.11 6.55
N SER A 50 -6.45 1.23 7.83
CA SER A 50 -5.94 2.32 8.69
C SER A 50 -4.48 2.07 9.11
N ASP A 51 -3.75 3.11 9.51
CA ASP A 51 -2.37 2.99 10.04
C ASP A 51 -2.30 2.05 11.25
N ALA A 52 -3.35 2.03 12.08
CA ALA A 52 -3.43 1.13 13.23
C ALA A 52 -3.56 -0.33 12.79
N ASP A 53 -4.35 -0.60 11.74
CA ASP A 53 -4.52 -1.93 11.18
C ASP A 53 -3.24 -2.44 10.52
N VAL A 54 -2.59 -1.61 9.71
CA VAL A 54 -1.31 -1.94 9.07
C VAL A 54 -0.25 -2.30 10.11
N ARG A 55 -0.09 -1.49 11.15
CA ARG A 55 0.88 -1.77 12.23
C ARG A 55 0.54 -3.04 13.00
N ARG A 56 -0.74 -3.27 13.31
CA ARG A 56 -1.19 -4.48 14.02
C ARG A 56 -0.92 -5.73 13.18
N ALA A 57 -1.28 -5.69 11.90
CA ALA A 57 -1.07 -6.77 10.95
C ALA A 57 0.42 -7.09 10.79
N TYR A 58 1.27 -6.08 10.62
CA TYR A 58 2.71 -6.28 10.52
C TYR A 58 3.33 -6.88 11.78
N ARG A 59 2.92 -6.44 12.98
CA ARG A 59 3.40 -7.07 14.22
C ARG A 59 3.04 -8.56 14.30
N THR A 60 1.83 -8.92 13.89
CA THR A 60 1.40 -10.34 13.82
C THR A 60 2.22 -11.11 12.79
N PHE A 61 2.45 -10.53 11.61
CA PHE A 61 3.27 -11.11 10.56
C PHE A 61 4.72 -11.33 11.02
N ALA A 62 5.35 -10.30 11.59
CA ALA A 62 6.72 -10.36 12.07
C ALA A 62 6.90 -11.45 13.13
N ARG A 63 5.96 -11.58 14.08
CA ARG A 63 6.00 -12.67 15.09
C ARG A 63 5.93 -14.07 14.49
N ALA A 64 5.32 -14.24 13.31
CA ALA A 64 5.20 -15.54 12.65
C ALA A 64 6.42 -15.87 11.79
N PHE A 65 7.02 -14.85 11.15
CA PHE A 65 8.04 -15.03 10.10
C PHE A 65 9.42 -14.45 10.44
N HIS A 66 9.64 -13.94 11.66
CA HIS A 66 10.93 -13.36 12.02
C HIS A 66 12.09 -14.37 11.80
N PRO A 67 13.17 -13.99 11.09
CA PRO A 67 14.29 -14.89 10.79
C PRO A 67 14.91 -15.54 12.03
N ASP A 68 14.87 -14.87 13.19
CA ASP A 68 15.40 -15.41 14.44
C ASP A 68 14.76 -16.71 14.89
N HIS A 69 13.50 -16.94 14.51
CA HIS A 69 12.82 -18.19 14.81
C HIS A 69 13.43 -19.39 14.08
N PHE A 70 14.18 -19.15 13.00
CA PHE A 70 14.70 -20.17 12.08
C PHE A 70 16.21 -20.36 12.15
N ARG A 71 16.90 -19.78 13.14
CA ARG A 71 18.38 -19.86 13.26
C ARG A 71 18.90 -21.30 13.25
N ALA A 72 18.19 -22.22 13.90
CA ALA A 72 18.54 -23.65 13.96
C ALA A 72 17.97 -24.50 12.81
N ALA A 73 17.23 -23.91 11.87
CA ALA A 73 16.64 -24.63 10.75
C ALA A 73 17.68 -24.94 9.65
N SER A 74 17.25 -25.59 8.56
CA SER A 74 18.11 -25.77 7.38
C SER A 74 18.41 -24.43 6.69
N GLN A 75 19.45 -24.39 5.87
CA GLN A 75 19.80 -23.18 5.09
C GLN A 75 18.63 -22.75 4.19
N GLU A 76 17.99 -23.69 3.50
CA GLU A 76 16.83 -23.44 2.66
C GLU A 76 15.69 -22.74 3.43
N VAL A 77 15.38 -23.21 4.64
CA VAL A 77 14.33 -22.60 5.48
C VAL A 77 14.73 -21.20 5.94
N ARG A 78 16.01 -20.98 6.28
CA ARG A 78 16.51 -19.63 6.65
C ARG A 78 16.38 -18.65 5.49
N ASP A 79 16.76 -19.07 4.29
CA ASP A 79 16.67 -18.22 3.09
C ASP A 79 15.20 -17.92 2.74
N ALA A 80 14.33 -18.92 2.86
CA ALA A 80 12.90 -18.76 2.69
C ALA A 80 12.30 -17.80 3.74
N ALA A 81 12.71 -17.89 5.00
CA ALA A 81 12.27 -16.99 6.07
C ALA A 81 12.73 -15.55 5.81
N ALA A 82 13.99 -15.36 5.43
CA ALA A 82 14.54 -14.06 5.07
C ALA A 82 13.78 -13.42 3.90
N LYS A 83 13.50 -14.21 2.85
CA LYS A 83 12.71 -13.77 1.69
C LYS A 83 11.30 -13.32 2.09
N VAL A 84 10.58 -14.16 2.84
CA VAL A 84 9.21 -13.87 3.28
C VAL A 84 9.19 -12.63 4.18
N PHE A 85 10.13 -12.54 5.12
CA PHE A 85 10.22 -11.41 6.03
C PHE A 85 10.53 -10.10 5.30
N SER A 86 11.48 -10.13 4.35
CA SER A 86 11.83 -8.96 3.53
C SER A 86 10.64 -8.46 2.71
N ALA A 87 9.88 -9.35 2.08
CA ALA A 87 8.66 -8.98 1.35
C ALA A 87 7.61 -8.36 2.27
N GLY A 88 7.42 -8.91 3.48
CA GLY A 88 6.50 -8.35 4.47
C GLY A 88 6.94 -6.97 5.00
N ALA A 89 8.24 -6.75 5.15
CA ALA A 89 8.80 -5.45 5.53
C ALA A 89 8.60 -4.40 4.43
N GLU A 90 8.77 -4.77 3.16
CA GLU A 90 8.45 -3.92 2.00
C GLU A 90 6.96 -3.55 1.99
N ALA A 91 6.07 -4.55 2.15
CA ALA A 91 4.64 -4.33 2.23
C ALA A 91 4.27 -3.35 3.35
N TYR A 92 4.89 -3.49 4.52
CA TYR A 92 4.71 -2.57 5.63
C TYR A 92 5.21 -1.16 5.30
N GLY A 93 6.41 -1.03 4.70
CA GLY A 93 6.95 0.27 4.28
C GLY A 93 5.99 1.03 3.36
N VAL A 94 5.44 0.35 2.35
CA VAL A 94 4.47 0.94 1.42
C VAL A 94 3.14 1.30 2.09
N LEU A 95 2.59 0.41 2.91
CA LEU A 95 1.26 0.59 3.49
C LEU A 95 1.24 1.50 4.72
N SER A 96 2.39 1.69 5.38
CA SER A 96 2.52 2.55 6.57
C SER A 96 2.63 4.03 6.20
N GLU A 97 3.19 4.34 5.02
CA GLU A 97 3.29 5.71 4.52
C GLU A 97 2.00 6.10 3.76
N PRO A 98 1.26 7.14 4.20
CA PRO A 98 -0.05 7.47 3.62
C PRO A 98 -0.04 7.71 2.10
N LEU A 99 0.96 8.44 1.59
CA LEU A 99 1.05 8.76 0.15
C LEU A 99 1.38 7.52 -0.69
N LEU A 100 2.31 6.68 -0.21
CA LEU A 100 2.64 5.42 -0.87
C LEU A 100 1.44 4.46 -0.84
N ARG A 101 0.71 4.39 0.28
CA ARG A 101 -0.50 3.58 0.40
C ARG A 101 -1.55 3.97 -0.63
N VAL A 102 -1.83 5.27 -0.79
CA VAL A 102 -2.80 5.75 -1.80
C VAL A 102 -2.38 5.35 -3.20
N ARG A 103 -1.10 5.53 -3.54
CA ARG A 103 -0.56 5.12 -4.85
C ARG A 103 -0.62 3.63 -5.08
N TYR A 104 -0.28 2.85 -4.06
CA TYR A 104 -0.37 1.40 -4.10
C TYR A 104 -1.81 0.93 -4.30
N LEU A 105 -2.79 1.46 -3.56
CA LEU A 105 -4.20 1.10 -3.73
C LEU A 105 -4.71 1.43 -5.14
N LYS A 106 -4.28 2.55 -5.72
CA LYS A 106 -4.59 2.90 -7.11
C LYS A 106 -3.95 1.92 -8.10
N ALA A 107 -2.69 1.55 -7.90
CA ALA A 107 -2.00 0.56 -8.73
C ALA A 107 -2.68 -0.81 -8.65
N LEU A 108 -3.08 -1.23 -7.44
CA LEU A 108 -3.80 -2.48 -7.21
C LEU A 108 -5.15 -2.50 -7.92
N ALA A 109 -5.92 -1.40 -7.88
CA ALA A 109 -7.17 -1.25 -8.62
C ALA A 109 -6.95 -1.30 -10.15
N GLY A 110 -5.78 -0.86 -10.63
CA GLY A 110 -5.34 -1.00 -12.02
C GLY A 110 -4.76 -2.37 -12.38
N GLY A 111 -4.81 -3.36 -11.48
CA GLY A 111 -4.34 -4.74 -11.73
C GLY A 111 -2.87 -5.00 -11.37
N GLN A 112 -2.15 -4.04 -10.80
CA GLN A 112 -0.77 -4.23 -10.37
C GLN A 112 -0.71 -4.70 -8.90
N ALA A 113 -0.58 -6.01 -8.69
CA ALA A 113 -0.54 -6.60 -7.35
C ALA A 113 0.67 -6.18 -6.51
N ARG A 114 1.85 -6.06 -7.14
CA ARG A 114 3.13 -5.72 -6.51
C ARG A 114 3.93 -4.71 -7.37
N PRO A 115 3.53 -3.43 -7.38
CA PRO A 115 4.32 -2.39 -8.04
C PRO A 115 5.67 -2.22 -7.34
N ARG A 116 6.71 -1.86 -8.08
CA ARG A 116 8.03 -1.60 -7.49
C ARG A 116 7.96 -0.35 -6.60
N LEU A 117 8.65 -0.38 -5.47
CA LEU A 117 8.70 0.75 -4.54
C LEU A 117 9.18 2.04 -5.24
N GLU A 118 10.21 1.94 -6.07
CA GLU A 118 10.75 3.08 -6.84
C GLU A 118 9.70 3.74 -7.74
N ASP A 119 8.83 2.95 -8.38
CA ASP A 119 7.76 3.46 -9.24
C ASP A 119 6.70 4.19 -8.40
N LEU A 120 6.37 3.68 -7.21
CA LEU A 120 5.46 4.34 -6.27
C LEU A 120 6.05 5.66 -5.76
N GLU A 121 7.31 5.67 -5.34
CA GLU A 121 8.01 6.88 -4.88
C GLU A 121 8.13 7.94 -5.97
N LYS A 122 8.42 7.51 -7.21
CA LYS A 122 8.44 8.43 -8.34
C LYS A 122 7.06 9.04 -8.56
N ALA A 123 6.00 8.23 -8.53
CA ALA A 123 4.64 8.70 -8.70
C ALA A 123 4.19 9.66 -7.57
N THR A 124 4.59 9.43 -6.32
CA THR A 124 4.29 10.38 -5.22
C THR A 124 5.03 11.70 -5.38
N ARG A 125 6.30 11.68 -5.83
CA ARG A 125 7.05 12.91 -6.14
C ARG A 125 6.43 13.69 -7.30
N GLU A 126 5.96 13.00 -8.33
CA GLU A 126 5.25 13.61 -9.46
C GLU A 126 3.94 14.28 -9.03
N ASP A 127 3.15 13.64 -8.15
CA ASP A 127 1.95 14.27 -7.57
C ASP A 127 2.29 15.52 -6.78
N ALA A 128 3.31 15.45 -5.92
CA ALA A 128 3.73 16.60 -5.12
C ALA A 128 4.17 17.76 -6.01
N ARG A 129 4.92 17.47 -7.07
CA ARG A 129 5.35 18.46 -8.06
C ARG A 129 4.17 19.03 -8.86
N ALA A 130 3.18 18.21 -9.21
CA ALA A 130 1.97 18.68 -9.88
C ALA A 130 1.13 19.57 -8.95
N ALA A 131 0.93 19.17 -7.70
CA ALA A 131 0.21 19.94 -6.70
C ALA A 131 0.82 21.34 -6.44
N ALA A 132 2.14 21.48 -6.60
CA ALA A 132 2.83 22.76 -6.48
C ALA A 132 2.67 23.69 -7.69
N GLN A 133 2.35 23.16 -8.88
CA GLN A 133 2.18 23.97 -10.10
C GLN A 133 0.80 24.62 -10.16
N PRO A 134 0.65 25.80 -10.77
CA PRO A 134 -0.66 26.40 -11.07
C PRO A 134 -1.57 25.42 -11.82
N ALA A 135 -2.83 25.32 -11.42
CA ALA A 135 -3.82 24.46 -12.08
C ALA A 135 -4.01 24.86 -13.55
N ALA A 136 -3.95 26.15 -13.85
CA ALA A 136 -4.00 26.66 -15.22
C ALA A 136 -2.83 26.15 -16.09
N ALA A 137 -1.65 25.93 -15.49
CA ALA A 137 -0.47 25.43 -16.21
C ALA A 137 -0.53 23.90 -16.45
N LEU A 138 -1.30 23.18 -15.62
CA LEU A 138 -1.52 21.74 -15.77
C LEU A 138 -2.59 21.41 -16.82
N ALA A 139 -3.54 22.32 -17.04
CA ALA A 139 -4.62 22.18 -18.00
C ALA A 139 -4.13 22.25 -19.45
N LYS A 140 -4.73 21.44 -20.33
CA LYS A 140 -4.39 21.38 -21.77
C LYS A 140 -5.44 22.01 -22.68
N THR A 141 -6.69 22.05 -22.21
CA THR A 141 -7.86 22.56 -22.92
C THR A 141 -8.22 23.95 -22.42
N PRO A 142 -8.83 24.80 -23.28
CA PRO A 142 -9.26 26.14 -22.87
C PRO A 142 -10.25 26.14 -21.69
N GLY A 143 -11.19 25.18 -21.67
CA GLY A 143 -12.17 25.04 -20.60
C GLY A 143 -11.54 24.69 -19.25
N ALA A 144 -10.68 23.68 -19.23
CA ALA A 144 -9.95 23.33 -18.00
C ALA A 144 -9.00 24.44 -17.55
N LYS A 145 -8.41 25.20 -18.49
CA LYS A 145 -7.55 26.33 -18.16
C LYS A 145 -8.32 27.45 -17.45
N ALA A 146 -9.49 27.84 -17.96
CA ALA A 146 -10.32 28.85 -17.31
C ALA A 146 -10.74 28.46 -15.88
N HIS A 147 -11.12 27.19 -15.69
CA HIS A 147 -11.41 26.65 -14.35
C HIS A 147 -10.16 26.57 -13.46
N GLY A 148 -9.01 26.24 -14.04
CA GLY A 148 -7.71 26.22 -13.38
C GLY A 148 -7.26 27.60 -12.89
N GLU A 149 -7.39 28.65 -13.72
CA GLU A 149 -7.08 30.04 -13.33
C GLU A 149 -7.96 30.50 -12.17
N ARG A 150 -9.26 30.17 -12.22
CA ARG A 150 -10.19 30.45 -11.12
C ARG A 150 -9.78 29.71 -9.85
N ALA A 151 -9.39 28.44 -9.95
CA ALA A 151 -8.92 27.67 -8.81
C ALA A 151 -7.65 28.27 -8.20
N ASP A 152 -6.66 28.62 -9.02
CA ASP A 152 -5.41 29.22 -8.55
C ASP A 152 -5.66 30.51 -7.78
N LYS A 153 -6.52 31.39 -8.30
CA LYS A 153 -6.94 32.62 -7.60
C LYS A 153 -7.61 32.32 -6.25
N MET A 154 -8.47 31.31 -6.18
CA MET A 154 -9.14 30.93 -4.92
C MET A 154 -8.14 30.34 -3.91
N ILE A 155 -7.12 29.61 -4.37
CA ILE A 155 -6.04 29.10 -3.50
C ILE A 155 -5.23 30.26 -2.92
N GLU A 156 -4.89 31.25 -3.73
CA GLU A 156 -4.18 32.47 -3.30
C GLU A 156 -4.99 33.25 -2.26
N LEU A 157 -6.31 33.36 -2.45
CA LEU A 157 -7.23 34.01 -1.52
C LEU A 157 -7.49 33.17 -0.25
N GLY A 158 -6.99 31.94 -0.17
CA GLY A 158 -7.25 31.03 0.96
C GLY A 158 -8.64 30.39 0.97
N GLU A 159 -9.43 30.63 -0.09
CA GLU A 159 -10.80 30.16 -0.27
C GLU A 159 -10.84 28.71 -0.80
N LEU A 160 -10.34 27.78 0.01
CA LEU A 160 -10.10 26.39 -0.40
C LEU A 160 -11.37 25.64 -0.85
N ALA A 161 -12.54 25.98 -0.31
CA ALA A 161 -13.80 25.37 -0.73
C ALA A 161 -14.17 25.77 -2.18
N TYR A 162 -13.98 27.05 -2.53
CA TYR A 162 -14.19 27.53 -3.89
C TYR A 162 -13.09 27.04 -4.85
N ALA A 163 -11.85 26.92 -4.37
CA ALA A 163 -10.76 26.31 -5.12
C ALA A 163 -11.08 24.85 -5.48
N LYS A 164 -11.59 24.07 -4.52
CA LYS A 164 -12.01 22.69 -4.73
C LYS A 164 -13.06 22.59 -5.84
N ALA A 165 -14.15 23.36 -5.74
CA ALA A 165 -15.22 23.35 -6.73
C ALA A 165 -14.70 23.72 -8.14
N ALA A 166 -13.82 24.73 -8.24
CA ALA A 166 -13.21 25.10 -9.52
C ALA A 166 -12.30 23.98 -10.08
N LEU A 167 -11.54 23.29 -9.23
CA LEU A 167 -10.72 22.15 -9.64
C LEU A 167 -11.56 20.93 -10.05
N GLU A 168 -12.69 20.66 -9.40
CA GLU A 168 -13.63 19.62 -9.82
C GLU A 168 -14.15 19.88 -11.24
N GLN A 169 -14.47 21.14 -11.58
CA GLN A 169 -14.86 21.52 -12.94
C GLN A 169 -13.70 21.37 -13.93
N ALA A 170 -12.47 21.73 -13.54
CA ALA A 170 -11.28 21.53 -14.38
C ALA A 170 -11.01 20.04 -14.66
N VAL A 171 -11.15 19.17 -13.64
CA VAL A 171 -11.02 17.71 -13.77
C VAL A 171 -12.16 17.13 -14.60
N HIS A 172 -13.39 17.65 -14.47
CA HIS A 172 -14.50 17.21 -15.31
C HIS A 172 -14.27 17.57 -16.80
N ALA A 173 -13.70 18.74 -17.07
CA ALA A 173 -13.30 19.13 -18.41
C ALA A 173 -12.14 18.29 -18.97
N GLU A 174 -11.27 17.75 -18.11
CA GLU A 174 -10.18 16.83 -18.48
C GLU A 174 -10.07 15.60 -17.55
N PRO A 175 -10.95 14.58 -17.68
CA PRO A 175 -11.02 13.45 -16.75
C PRO A 175 -9.74 12.59 -16.68
N GLY A 176 -8.84 12.72 -17.66
CA GLY A 176 -7.57 12.01 -17.73
C GLY A 176 -6.36 12.79 -17.22
N ASN A 177 -6.52 14.04 -16.77
CA ASN A 177 -5.39 14.87 -16.36
C ASN A 177 -4.97 14.56 -14.91
N ALA A 178 -3.96 13.70 -14.78
CA ALA A 178 -3.42 13.30 -13.48
C ALA A 178 -2.89 14.48 -12.64
N GLY A 179 -2.39 15.55 -13.28
CA GLY A 179 -1.88 16.72 -12.57
C GLY A 179 -3.00 17.53 -11.92
N LEU A 180 -4.10 17.79 -12.64
CA LEU A 180 -5.27 18.46 -12.09
C LEU A 180 -5.91 17.64 -10.96
N ALA A 181 -6.00 16.32 -11.12
CA ALA A 181 -6.49 15.43 -10.07
C ALA A 181 -5.59 15.45 -8.81
N ALA A 182 -4.26 15.46 -8.98
CA ALA A 182 -3.32 15.57 -7.86
C ALA A 182 -3.46 16.90 -7.12
N LYS A 183 -3.65 18.01 -7.85
CA LYS A 183 -3.87 19.33 -7.25
C LYS A 183 -5.20 19.43 -6.52
N LEU A 184 -6.28 18.85 -7.08
CA LEU A 184 -7.57 18.72 -6.39
C LEU A 184 -7.43 17.97 -5.06
N ALA A 185 -6.80 16.80 -5.09
CA ALA A 185 -6.56 16.00 -3.88
C ALA A 185 -5.74 16.77 -2.82
N ALA A 186 -4.75 17.56 -3.23
CA ALA A 186 -3.98 18.40 -2.33
C ALA A 186 -4.82 19.52 -1.69
N VAL A 187 -5.72 20.16 -2.44
CA VAL A 187 -6.65 21.17 -1.91
C VAL A 187 -7.66 20.54 -0.95
N GLU A 188 -8.21 19.38 -1.28
CA GLU A 188 -9.10 18.62 -0.39
C GLU A 188 -8.40 18.22 0.91
N ALA A 189 -7.17 17.72 0.83
CA ALA A 189 -6.38 17.38 2.00
C ALA A 189 -6.16 18.60 2.91
N ARG A 190 -5.93 19.80 2.34
CA ARG A 190 -5.81 21.05 3.12
C ARG A 190 -7.15 21.50 3.71
N LEU A 191 -8.25 21.35 2.97
CA LEU A 191 -9.59 21.75 3.39
C LEU A 191 -10.13 20.88 4.53
N TYR A 192 -9.90 19.57 4.44
CA TYR A 192 -10.40 18.57 5.40
C TYR A 192 -9.34 18.13 6.41
N ALA A 193 -8.13 18.70 6.37
CA ALA A 193 -7.13 18.46 7.41
C ALA A 193 -7.77 18.77 8.78
N PRO A 194 -7.68 17.86 9.76
CA PRO A 194 -8.19 18.14 11.08
C PRO A 194 -7.50 19.40 11.58
N ARG A 195 -8.28 20.43 11.93
CA ARG A 195 -7.77 21.59 12.67
C ARG A 195 -7.03 21.01 13.87
N ARG A 196 -5.70 21.20 13.93
CA ARG A 196 -4.89 20.81 15.09
C ARG A 196 -5.44 21.61 16.28
N GLY A 197 -6.44 21.03 16.95
CA GLY A 197 -7.02 21.56 18.17
C GLY A 197 -5.92 21.61 19.20
N GLY A 198 -5.74 22.80 19.79
CA GLY A 198 -4.77 23.06 20.83
C GLY A 198 -4.82 21.98 21.89
N ARG A 199 -3.63 21.54 22.32
CA ARG A 199 -3.46 20.81 23.56
C ARG A 199 -4.17 21.62 24.65
N ARG A 200 -5.25 21.08 25.21
CA ARG A 200 -5.68 21.42 26.56
C ARG A 200 -4.78 20.71 27.54
#